data_AF-X0Z7Y6-F1
#
_entry.id   AF-X0Z7Y6-F1
#
_cell.length_a   1.000
_cell.length_b   1.000
_cell.length_c   1.000
_cell.angle_alpha   90.00
_cell.angle_beta   90.00
_cell.angle_gamma   90.00
#
_symmetry.space_group_name_H-M   'P 1'
#
loop_
_entity.id
_entity.type
_entity.pdbx_description
1 polymer ?
#
loop_
_entity_poly.entity_id
_entity_poly.type
_entity_poly.pdbx_seq_one_letter_code
_entity_poly.pdbx_strand_id
1 'polypeptide(L)'
;SNSNARDILTDTKSIFKFPIKNSYNYLKLLEFISQKKEITSCIISTDSDVEGCNIGLMDAYPIIKKSKNIVKLSQLWLSSLQKSEILQAYNNQIKPKWSWAYAGETRAILDAIIGFSATREITLTLKNQLKRLNVQFVSIGRVQTSLLYLIYLREQQIRTFVPKSFWVINALIINNGEKYICPHLMNPFQKKEVSELIFSQIKNEKKGFIKRKESKSVLKYPPTPLNTSKTLQLITKHIKTTATHALKILEDLYLSQLITYPRTDSDKYKPSFDHSKNLTQFLTHSQYGNYNKFLIKNTQIFPN
;
A
#
# COMPACT_ATOMS: atom_id res chain seq x y z
N SER A 1 -8.29 0.05 -38.75
CA SER A 1 -9.71 0.42 -38.63
C SER A 1 -9.82 1.89 -38.26
N ASN A 2 -10.56 2.66 -39.04
CA ASN A 2 -10.90 4.08 -38.79
C ASN A 2 -11.92 4.25 -37.65
N SER A 3 -11.77 3.54 -36.52
CA SER A 3 -12.64 3.83 -35.37
C SER A 3 -12.13 5.09 -34.67
N ASN A 4 -13.04 6.05 -34.49
CA ASN A 4 -12.79 7.29 -33.79
C ASN A 4 -12.52 6.95 -32.32
N ALA A 5 -11.51 7.55 -31.70
CA ALA A 5 -11.22 7.29 -30.29
C ALA A 5 -12.43 7.61 -29.38
N ARG A 6 -13.29 8.54 -29.83
CA ARG A 6 -14.53 8.91 -29.15
C ARG A 6 -15.60 7.83 -29.19
N ASP A 7 -15.55 6.90 -30.15
CA ASP A 7 -16.50 5.79 -30.21
C ASP A 7 -16.39 4.89 -28.97
N ILE A 8 -15.18 4.82 -28.36
CA ILE A 8 -14.95 4.09 -27.09
C ILE A 8 -15.71 4.72 -25.92
N LEU A 9 -15.96 6.03 -25.96
CA LEU A 9 -16.68 6.75 -24.90
C LEU A 9 -18.20 6.61 -25.05
N THR A 10 -18.70 6.59 -26.28
CA THR A 10 -20.14 6.65 -26.58
C THR A 10 -20.76 5.28 -26.81
N ASP A 11 -19.97 4.28 -27.23
CA ASP A 11 -20.46 2.93 -27.43
C ASP A 11 -20.27 2.09 -26.16
N THR A 12 -21.39 1.75 -25.51
CA THR A 12 -21.43 0.83 -24.36
C THR A 12 -20.93 -0.58 -24.67
N LYS A 13 -20.80 -0.94 -25.96
CA LYS A 13 -20.23 -2.20 -26.46
C LYS A 13 -18.77 -2.07 -26.88
N SER A 14 -18.12 -0.94 -26.62
CA SER A 14 -16.70 -0.79 -26.98
C SER A 14 -15.74 -1.56 -26.08
N ILE A 15 -16.19 -1.93 -24.87
CA ILE A 15 -15.37 -2.62 -23.88
C ILE A 15 -16.02 -3.93 -23.49
N PHE A 16 -15.30 -5.02 -23.76
CA PHE A 16 -15.66 -6.36 -23.35
C PHE A 16 -14.46 -7.07 -22.76
N LYS A 17 -14.71 -7.82 -21.69
CA LYS A 17 -13.73 -8.77 -21.16
C LYS A 17 -13.71 -10.00 -22.05
N PHE A 18 -12.52 -10.41 -22.46
CA PHE A 18 -12.30 -11.68 -23.13
C PHE A 18 -11.31 -12.54 -22.34
N PRO A 19 -11.56 -13.85 -22.22
CA PRO A 19 -10.64 -14.74 -21.56
C PRO A 19 -9.33 -14.87 -22.34
N ILE A 20 -8.22 -14.79 -21.63
CA ILE A 20 -6.89 -15.00 -22.20
C ILE A 20 -6.62 -16.50 -22.40
N LYS A 21 -5.66 -16.84 -23.27
CA LYS A 21 -5.37 -18.23 -23.67
C LYS A 21 -5.20 -19.19 -22.49
N ASN A 22 -4.55 -18.74 -21.41
CA ASN A 22 -4.29 -19.58 -20.24
C ASN A 22 -5.51 -19.75 -19.33
N SER A 23 -6.53 -18.88 -19.40
CA SER A 23 -7.72 -18.99 -18.55
C SER A 23 -8.73 -20.02 -19.06
N TYR A 24 -8.71 -20.37 -20.35
CA TYR A 24 -9.74 -21.24 -20.94
C TYR A 24 -9.91 -22.58 -20.24
N ASN A 25 -8.82 -23.21 -19.80
CA ASN A 25 -8.89 -24.50 -19.10
C ASN A 25 -9.64 -24.39 -17.77
N TYR A 26 -9.40 -23.31 -17.01
CA TYR A 26 -10.10 -23.06 -15.76
C TYR A 26 -11.60 -22.78 -15.98
N LEU A 27 -11.94 -21.98 -17.01
CA LEU A 27 -13.34 -21.66 -17.31
C LEU A 27 -14.13 -22.89 -17.75
N LYS A 28 -13.52 -23.74 -18.60
CA LYS A 28 -14.11 -25.03 -19.00
C LYS A 28 -14.31 -25.95 -17.81
N LEU A 29 -13.36 -26.00 -16.88
CA LEU A 29 -13.48 -26.80 -15.67
C LEU A 29 -14.64 -26.29 -14.78
N LEU A 30 -14.74 -24.98 -14.57
CA LEU A 30 -15.85 -24.38 -13.82
C LEU A 30 -17.21 -24.71 -14.45
N GLU A 31 -17.32 -24.57 -15.78
CA GLU A 31 -18.53 -24.91 -16.51
C GLU A 31 -18.87 -26.40 -16.36
N PHE A 32 -17.90 -27.30 -16.58
CA PHE A 32 -18.07 -28.74 -16.44
C PHE A 32 -18.54 -29.15 -15.03
N ILE A 33 -17.89 -28.63 -13.99
CA ILE A 33 -18.27 -28.93 -12.60
C ILE A 33 -19.67 -28.40 -12.30
N SER A 34 -19.99 -27.18 -12.74
CA SER A 34 -21.29 -26.56 -12.45
C SER A 34 -22.48 -27.34 -13.03
N GLN A 35 -22.30 -28.07 -14.13
CA GLN A 35 -23.35 -28.85 -14.78
C GLN A 35 -23.69 -30.16 -14.06
N LYS A 36 -22.87 -30.60 -13.10
CA LYS A 36 -23.13 -31.80 -12.31
C LYS A 36 -24.36 -31.59 -11.42
N LYS A 37 -25.31 -32.53 -11.45
CA LYS A 37 -26.58 -32.44 -10.70
C LYS A 37 -26.41 -32.41 -9.18
N GLU A 38 -25.33 -33.02 -8.69
CA GLU A 38 -24.99 -33.08 -7.26
C GLU A 38 -24.56 -31.72 -6.69
N ILE A 39 -24.15 -30.78 -7.55
CA ILE A 39 -23.65 -29.47 -7.14
C ILE A 39 -24.82 -28.51 -6.99
N THR A 40 -25.19 -28.25 -5.73
CA THR A 40 -26.33 -27.38 -5.37
C THR A 40 -25.92 -26.05 -4.75
N SER A 41 -24.63 -25.91 -4.38
CA SER A 41 -24.11 -24.71 -3.72
C SER A 41 -22.76 -24.28 -4.29
N CYS A 42 -22.53 -22.97 -4.32
CA CYS A 42 -21.26 -22.35 -4.66
C CYS A 42 -20.79 -21.48 -3.49
N ILE A 43 -19.53 -21.67 -3.07
CA ILE A 43 -18.89 -20.85 -2.05
C ILE A 43 -17.73 -20.13 -2.73
N ILE A 44 -17.78 -18.79 -2.78
CA ILE A 44 -16.68 -17.97 -3.29
C ILE A 44 -15.59 -17.91 -2.22
N SER A 45 -14.39 -18.38 -2.57
CA SER A 45 -13.24 -18.43 -1.66
C SER A 45 -12.01 -17.72 -2.22
N THR A 46 -12.22 -16.70 -3.05
CA THR A 46 -11.18 -15.78 -3.51
C THR A 46 -10.68 -14.92 -2.35
N ASP A 47 -9.55 -14.22 -2.56
CA ASP A 47 -8.99 -13.33 -1.56
C ASP A 47 -10.00 -12.28 -1.07
N SER A 48 -9.85 -11.88 0.20
CA SER A 48 -10.81 -11.04 0.92
C SER A 48 -10.58 -9.55 0.67
N ASP A 49 -10.54 -9.16 -0.60
CA ASP A 49 -10.45 -7.78 -1.07
C ASP A 49 -11.44 -7.50 -2.22
N VAL A 50 -11.37 -6.28 -2.75
CA VAL A 50 -12.22 -5.84 -3.87
C VAL A 50 -11.95 -6.66 -5.13
N GLU A 51 -10.69 -7.02 -5.41
CA GLU A 51 -10.32 -7.78 -6.60
C GLU A 51 -10.77 -9.23 -6.52
N GLY A 52 -10.59 -9.88 -5.37
CA GLY A 52 -11.08 -11.22 -5.12
C GLY A 52 -12.61 -11.28 -5.20
N CYS A 53 -13.32 -10.28 -4.68
CA CYS A 53 -14.77 -10.17 -4.87
C CYS A 53 -15.14 -10.04 -6.35
N ASN A 54 -14.42 -9.21 -7.12
CA ASN A 54 -14.64 -9.03 -8.55
C ASN A 54 -14.43 -10.35 -9.31
N ILE A 55 -13.27 -10.99 -9.15
CA ILE A 55 -12.93 -12.28 -9.78
C ILE A 55 -13.99 -13.35 -9.45
N GLY A 56 -14.35 -13.48 -8.17
CA GLY A 56 -15.29 -14.50 -7.72
C GLY A 56 -16.70 -14.28 -8.25
N LEU A 57 -17.22 -13.05 -8.15
CA LEU A 57 -18.64 -12.76 -8.38
C LEU A 57 -18.96 -12.24 -9.80
N MET A 58 -18.04 -11.55 -10.46
CA MET A 58 -18.24 -10.99 -11.80
C MET A 58 -17.62 -11.83 -12.91
N ASP A 59 -16.50 -12.52 -12.62
CA ASP A 59 -15.83 -13.32 -13.65
C ASP A 59 -16.18 -14.81 -13.54
N ALA A 60 -16.02 -15.43 -12.38
CA ALA A 60 -16.23 -16.87 -12.19
C ALA A 60 -17.70 -17.26 -12.04
N TYR A 61 -18.43 -16.59 -11.14
CA TYR A 61 -19.82 -16.96 -10.82
C TYR A 61 -20.79 -16.93 -12.01
N PRO A 62 -20.72 -15.98 -12.97
CA PRO A 62 -21.63 -16.01 -14.12
C PRO A 62 -21.51 -17.26 -14.99
N ILE A 63 -20.32 -17.88 -15.04
CA ILE A 63 -20.10 -19.15 -15.73
C ILE A 63 -20.80 -20.28 -14.98
N ILE A 64 -20.63 -20.30 -13.66
CA ILE A 64 -21.20 -21.30 -12.76
C ILE A 64 -22.74 -21.20 -12.73
N LYS A 65 -23.30 -19.98 -12.72
CA LYS A 65 -24.75 -19.69 -12.65
C LYS A 65 -25.54 -20.16 -13.88
N LYS A 66 -24.87 -20.44 -15.00
CA LYS A 66 -25.54 -21.04 -16.18
C LYS A 66 -26.19 -22.38 -15.83
N SER A 67 -25.68 -23.08 -14.82
CA SER A 67 -26.33 -24.26 -14.25
C SER A 67 -27.51 -23.87 -13.37
N LYS A 68 -28.69 -24.41 -13.68
CA LYS A 68 -29.92 -24.19 -12.90
C LYS A 68 -29.93 -24.90 -11.54
N ASN A 69 -28.96 -25.77 -11.27
CA ASN A 69 -28.92 -26.60 -10.05
C ASN A 69 -28.39 -25.82 -8.82
N ILE A 70 -27.66 -24.72 -9.04
CA ILE A 70 -27.00 -23.99 -7.96
C ILE A 70 -27.98 -23.00 -7.34
N VAL A 71 -28.49 -23.37 -6.17
CA VAL A 71 -29.52 -22.63 -5.44
C VAL A 71 -28.95 -21.81 -4.27
N LYS A 72 -27.74 -22.12 -3.80
CA LYS A 72 -27.09 -21.43 -2.69
C LYS A 72 -25.75 -20.81 -3.11
N LEU A 73 -25.60 -19.51 -2.87
CA LEU A 73 -24.34 -18.78 -3.05
C LEU A 73 -23.91 -18.14 -1.73
N SER A 74 -22.67 -18.40 -1.32
CA SER A 74 -22.05 -17.78 -0.15
C SER A 74 -20.59 -17.44 -0.43
N GLN A 75 -19.92 -16.80 0.54
CA GLN A 75 -18.52 -16.40 0.41
C GLN A 75 -17.76 -16.67 1.71
N LEU A 76 -16.49 -17.07 1.59
CA LEU A 76 -15.52 -17.11 2.68
C LEU A 76 -14.81 -15.76 2.80
N TRP A 77 -14.57 -15.33 4.03
CA TRP A 77 -13.82 -14.09 4.32
C TRP A 77 -12.65 -14.42 5.25
N LEU A 78 -11.45 -14.47 4.69
CA LEU A 78 -10.22 -14.95 5.32
C LEU A 78 -9.22 -13.82 5.46
N SER A 79 -8.61 -13.70 6.63
CA SER A 79 -7.44 -12.84 6.91
C SER A 79 -6.13 -13.64 6.94
N SER A 80 -6.19 -14.98 7.06
CA SER A 80 -5.07 -15.91 6.95
C SER A 80 -5.51 -17.23 6.33
N LEU A 81 -4.54 -17.96 5.75
CA LEU A 81 -4.71 -19.31 5.24
C LEU A 81 -4.42 -20.40 6.28
N GLN A 82 -4.30 -20.04 7.56
CA GLN A 82 -4.19 -21.02 8.63
C GLN A 82 -5.45 -21.90 8.73
N LYS A 83 -5.26 -23.21 8.94
CA LYS A 83 -6.34 -24.20 9.03
C LYS A 83 -7.47 -23.79 9.97
N SER A 84 -7.15 -23.27 11.15
CA SER A 84 -8.16 -22.84 12.13
C SER A 84 -9.06 -21.72 11.59
N GLU A 85 -8.48 -20.77 10.85
CA GLU A 85 -9.23 -19.64 10.29
C GLU A 85 -10.10 -20.08 9.11
N ILE A 86 -9.59 -20.98 8.27
CA ILE A 86 -10.36 -21.57 7.16
C ILE A 86 -11.60 -22.32 7.70
N LEU A 87 -11.43 -23.16 8.72
CA LEU A 87 -12.54 -23.90 9.33
C LEU A 87 -13.56 -22.95 9.98
N GLN A 88 -13.08 -21.93 10.68
CA GLN A 88 -13.96 -20.91 11.29
C GLN A 88 -14.76 -20.16 10.22
N ALA A 89 -14.13 -19.72 9.12
CA ALA A 89 -14.81 -19.03 8.03
C ALA A 89 -15.76 -19.95 7.26
N TYR A 90 -15.42 -21.23 7.11
CA TYR A 90 -16.30 -22.22 6.49
C TYR A 90 -17.58 -22.44 7.29
N ASN A 91 -17.49 -22.47 8.62
CA ASN A 91 -18.66 -22.57 9.51
C ASN A 91 -19.44 -21.24 9.58
N ASN A 92 -18.77 -20.11 9.37
CA ASN A 92 -19.34 -18.76 9.44
C ASN A 92 -19.32 -18.06 8.07
N GLN A 93 -19.83 -18.73 7.04
CA GLN A 93 -19.93 -18.19 5.68
C GLN A 93 -20.73 -16.88 5.68
N ILE A 94 -20.26 -15.90 4.92
CA ILE A 94 -20.95 -14.62 4.76
C ILE A 94 -21.80 -14.61 3.49
N LYS A 95 -22.73 -13.66 3.43
CA LYS A 95 -23.39 -13.31 2.17
C LYS A 95 -22.37 -12.75 1.18
N PRO A 96 -22.49 -13.04 -0.12
CA PRO A 96 -21.61 -12.50 -1.15
C PRO A 96 -21.55 -10.97 -1.13
N LYS A 97 -20.34 -10.41 -1.16
CA LYS A 97 -20.14 -8.95 -1.17
C LYS A 97 -20.25 -8.35 -2.57
N TRP A 98 -21.48 -8.32 -3.08
CA TRP A 98 -21.79 -7.75 -4.40
C TRP A 98 -21.32 -6.31 -4.58
N SER A 99 -21.49 -5.44 -3.57
CA SER A 99 -21.07 -4.04 -3.66
C SER A 99 -19.55 -3.90 -3.90
N TRP A 100 -18.74 -4.77 -3.30
CA TRP A 100 -17.29 -4.78 -3.49
C TRP A 100 -16.94 -5.27 -4.90
N ALA A 101 -17.61 -6.32 -5.35
CA ALA A 101 -17.42 -6.83 -6.72
C ALA A 101 -17.81 -5.78 -7.78
N TYR A 102 -18.94 -5.09 -7.61
CA TYR A 102 -19.37 -4.01 -8.51
C TYR A 102 -18.41 -2.82 -8.49
N ALA A 103 -17.83 -2.49 -7.32
CA ALA A 103 -16.82 -1.44 -7.23
C ALA A 103 -15.56 -1.81 -8.00
N GLY A 104 -15.09 -3.06 -7.87
CA GLY A 104 -13.96 -3.59 -8.64
C GLY A 104 -14.23 -3.56 -10.14
N GLU A 105 -15.42 -4.01 -10.55
CA GLU A 105 -15.81 -4.06 -11.97
C GLU A 105 -15.94 -2.67 -12.59
N THR A 106 -16.61 -1.76 -11.87
CA THR A 106 -16.76 -0.37 -12.31
C THR A 106 -15.40 0.30 -12.47
N ARG A 107 -14.47 0.08 -11.54
CA ARG A 107 -13.10 0.60 -11.65
C ARG A 107 -12.39 0.04 -12.89
N ALA A 108 -12.49 -1.27 -13.14
CA ALA A 108 -11.87 -1.89 -14.31
C ALA A 108 -12.43 -1.31 -15.63
N ILE A 109 -13.75 -1.13 -15.71
CA ILE A 109 -14.41 -0.51 -16.86
C ILE A 109 -13.95 0.95 -17.03
N LEU A 110 -13.97 1.76 -15.97
CA LEU A 110 -13.55 3.18 -16.04
C LEU A 110 -12.09 3.32 -16.46
N ASP A 111 -11.19 2.53 -15.87
CA ASP A 111 -9.77 2.55 -16.22
C ASP A 111 -9.56 2.15 -17.69
N ALA A 112 -10.34 1.20 -18.21
CA ALA A 112 -10.31 0.79 -19.61
C ALA A 112 -10.89 1.87 -20.56
N ILE A 113 -12.05 2.45 -20.24
CA ILE A 113 -12.68 3.53 -21.04
C ILE A 113 -11.71 4.71 -21.17
N ILE A 114 -11.24 5.23 -20.05
CA ILE A 114 -10.35 6.39 -20.04
C ILE A 114 -9.00 6.02 -20.67
N GLY A 115 -8.44 4.88 -20.31
CA GLY A 115 -7.12 4.46 -20.77
C GLY A 115 -7.07 4.23 -22.28
N PHE A 116 -8.00 3.45 -22.83
CA PHE A 116 -8.02 3.12 -24.25
C PHE A 116 -8.40 4.31 -25.12
N SER A 117 -9.42 5.08 -24.73
CA SER A 117 -9.84 6.26 -25.50
C SER A 117 -8.74 7.33 -25.54
N ALA A 118 -8.18 7.72 -24.39
CA ALA A 118 -7.19 8.78 -24.31
C ALA A 118 -5.84 8.35 -24.93
N THR A 119 -5.39 7.13 -24.68
CA THR A 119 -4.18 6.57 -25.32
C THR A 119 -4.30 6.61 -26.84
N ARG A 120 -5.46 6.18 -27.37
CA ARG A 120 -5.71 6.17 -28.82
C ARG A 120 -5.75 7.59 -29.40
N GLU A 121 -6.50 8.49 -28.78
CA GLU A 121 -6.63 9.88 -29.22
C GLU A 121 -5.24 10.55 -29.30
N ILE A 122 -4.49 10.56 -28.19
CA ILE A 122 -3.19 11.24 -28.14
C ILE A 122 -2.16 10.59 -29.06
N THR A 123 -2.17 9.25 -29.19
CA THR A 123 -1.28 8.56 -30.13
C THR A 123 -1.57 8.94 -31.58
N LEU A 124 -2.85 9.08 -31.95
CA LEU A 124 -3.24 9.49 -33.30
C LEU A 124 -2.95 10.98 -33.55
N THR A 125 -3.27 11.85 -32.61
CA THR A 125 -3.01 13.30 -32.69
C THR A 125 -1.53 13.61 -32.82
N LEU A 126 -0.67 12.90 -32.06
CA LEU A 126 0.77 13.13 -32.03
C LEU A 126 1.57 12.18 -32.93
N LYS A 127 0.91 11.45 -33.83
CA LYS A 127 1.52 10.37 -34.62
C LYS A 127 2.82 10.79 -35.33
N ASN A 128 2.85 11.98 -35.92
CA ASN A 128 4.03 12.47 -36.65
C ASN A 128 5.18 12.82 -35.70
N GLN A 129 4.88 13.43 -34.54
CA GLN A 129 5.84 13.74 -33.50
C GLN A 129 6.41 12.46 -32.87
N LEU A 130 5.55 11.49 -32.55
CA LEU A 130 5.94 10.21 -31.98
C LEU A 130 6.85 9.41 -32.92
N LYS A 131 6.54 9.40 -34.23
CA LYS A 131 7.43 8.82 -35.25
C LYS A 131 8.82 9.45 -35.25
N ARG A 132 8.92 10.78 -35.14
CA ARG A 132 10.22 11.48 -35.05
C ARG A 132 11.00 11.11 -33.79
N LEU A 133 10.31 10.75 -32.71
CA LEU A 133 10.90 10.34 -31.43
C LEU A 133 11.13 8.83 -31.32
N ASN A 134 10.85 8.05 -32.37
CA ASN A 134 10.87 6.58 -32.36
C ASN A 134 10.00 5.97 -31.23
N VAL A 135 8.88 6.64 -30.93
CA VAL A 135 7.88 6.17 -29.94
C VAL A 135 6.67 5.62 -30.70
N GLN A 136 6.25 4.39 -30.38
CA GLN A 136 5.13 3.75 -31.06
C GLN A 136 3.77 4.31 -30.62
N PHE A 137 3.59 4.53 -29.31
CA PHE A 137 2.35 5.06 -28.73
C PHE A 137 2.61 5.68 -27.35
N VAL A 138 1.64 6.44 -26.85
CA VAL A 138 1.68 7.03 -25.50
C VAL A 138 0.59 6.40 -24.65
N SER A 139 0.95 5.87 -23.49
CA SER A 139 -0.02 5.34 -22.53
C SER A 139 -0.57 6.47 -21.64
N ILE A 140 -1.89 6.56 -21.60
CA ILE A 140 -2.63 7.44 -20.69
C ILE A 140 -3.51 6.57 -19.82
N GLY A 141 -3.57 6.89 -18.53
CA GLY A 141 -4.39 6.17 -17.57
C GLY A 141 -4.83 7.07 -16.44
N ARG A 142 -6.05 6.85 -15.94
CA ARG A 142 -6.68 7.66 -14.90
C ARG A 142 -5.79 7.88 -13.67
N VAL A 143 -5.04 6.86 -13.25
CA VAL A 143 -4.13 6.93 -12.09
C VAL A 143 -2.68 7.18 -12.51
N GLN A 144 -2.20 6.47 -13.53
CA GLN A 144 -0.80 6.55 -13.99
C GLN A 144 -0.42 7.97 -14.42
N THR A 145 -1.27 8.64 -15.19
CA THR A 145 -1.01 9.99 -15.70
C THR A 145 -1.02 11.02 -14.56
N SER A 146 -1.97 10.92 -13.62
CA SER A 146 -2.02 11.79 -12.44
C SER A 146 -0.79 11.62 -11.54
N LEU A 147 -0.32 10.38 -11.33
CA LEU A 147 0.88 10.12 -10.55
C LEU A 147 2.14 10.69 -11.23
N LEU A 148 2.27 10.51 -12.54
CA LEU A 148 3.37 11.10 -13.31
C LEU A 148 3.36 12.63 -13.22
N TYR A 149 2.18 13.25 -13.23
CA TYR A 149 2.05 14.70 -13.08
C TYR A 149 2.54 15.19 -11.71
N LEU A 150 2.29 14.45 -10.61
CA LEU A 150 2.84 14.79 -9.29
C LEU A 150 4.37 14.74 -9.27
N ILE A 151 4.97 13.75 -9.96
CA ILE A 151 6.43 13.65 -10.11
C ILE A 151 6.95 14.84 -10.92
N TYR A 152 6.28 15.19 -12.01
CA TYR A 152 6.62 16.37 -12.83
C TYR A 152 6.57 17.66 -11.99
N LEU A 153 5.52 17.88 -11.19
CA LEU A 153 5.43 19.05 -10.32
C LEU A 153 6.60 19.11 -9.33
N ARG A 154 6.99 17.98 -8.74
CA ARG A 154 8.14 17.91 -7.84
C ARG A 154 9.45 18.24 -8.55
N GLU A 155 9.62 17.74 -9.77
CA GLU A 155 10.80 18.04 -10.60
C GLU A 155 10.86 19.52 -10.97
N GLN A 156 9.72 20.15 -11.32
CA GLN A 156 9.66 21.59 -11.57
C GLN A 156 10.04 22.40 -10.34
N GLN A 157 9.57 22.02 -9.15
CA GLN A 157 10.00 22.65 -7.90
C GLN A 157 11.51 22.52 -7.67
N ILE A 158 12.12 21.38 -8.01
CA ILE A 158 13.57 21.18 -7.90
C ILE A 158 14.32 22.08 -8.90
N ARG A 159 13.88 22.12 -10.16
CA ARG A 159 14.50 22.92 -11.22
C ARG A 159 14.40 24.42 -10.99
N THR A 160 13.31 24.87 -10.39
CA THR A 160 13.06 26.29 -10.11
C THR A 160 13.50 26.70 -8.69
N PHE A 161 14.06 25.77 -7.91
CA PHE A 161 14.53 26.06 -6.57
C PHE A 161 15.74 26.99 -6.63
N VAL A 162 15.60 28.20 -6.09
CA VAL A 162 16.69 29.15 -5.88
C VAL A 162 17.12 29.05 -4.41
N PRO A 163 18.32 28.51 -4.10
CA PRO A 163 18.83 28.47 -2.74
C PRO A 163 18.90 29.87 -2.14
N LYS A 164 18.45 30.01 -0.89
CA LYS A 164 18.55 31.26 -0.13
C LYS A 164 19.55 31.09 0.98
N SER A 165 20.50 32.03 1.07
CA SER A 165 21.43 32.10 2.20
C SER A 165 20.66 32.32 3.50
N PHE A 166 21.08 31.60 4.53
CA PHE A 166 20.64 31.80 5.90
C PHE A 166 21.84 31.67 6.84
N TRP A 167 21.74 32.26 8.01
CA TRP A 167 22.81 32.29 9.00
C TRP A 167 22.37 31.57 10.27
N VAL A 168 23.28 30.79 10.85
CA VAL A 168 23.05 30.02 12.07
C VAL A 168 24.12 30.42 13.07
N ILE A 169 23.70 30.84 14.25
CA ILE A 169 24.61 31.15 15.35
C ILE A 169 24.60 29.96 16.31
N ASN A 170 25.74 29.32 16.50
CA ASN A 170 25.92 28.24 17.46
C ASN A 170 27.02 28.63 18.46
N ALA A 171 26.74 28.46 19.74
CA ALA A 171 27.75 28.57 20.79
C ALA A 171 28.36 27.18 21.06
N LEU A 172 29.68 27.09 21.06
CA LEU A 172 30.40 25.91 21.53
C LEU A 172 30.72 26.09 23.01
N ILE A 173 30.05 25.33 23.88
CA ILE A 173 30.25 25.39 25.33
C ILE A 173 31.03 24.16 25.76
N ILE A 174 32.09 24.35 26.54
CA ILE A 174 32.86 23.27 27.15
C ILE A 174 32.52 23.25 28.65
N ASN A 175 32.01 22.12 29.13
CA ASN A 175 31.73 21.91 30.55
C ASN A 175 32.27 20.54 30.96
N ASN A 176 33.12 20.47 31.98
CA ASN A 176 33.76 19.24 32.45
C ASN A 176 34.44 18.40 31.34
N GLY A 177 35.05 19.07 30.35
CA GLY A 177 35.70 18.42 29.20
C GLY A 177 34.75 17.99 28.08
N GLU A 178 33.43 18.05 28.29
CA GLU A 178 32.43 17.75 27.27
C GLU A 178 32.07 18.99 26.44
N LYS A 179 31.89 18.79 25.13
CA LYS A 179 31.54 19.84 24.18
C LYS A 179 30.04 19.81 23.87
N TYR A 180 29.40 20.95 24.01
CA TYR A 180 27.98 21.16 23.71
C TYR A 180 27.84 22.20 22.59
N ILE A 181 27.06 21.85 21.55
CA ILE A 181 26.67 22.80 20.50
C ILE A 181 25.30 23.35 20.89
N CYS A 182 25.27 24.62 21.28
CA CYS A 182 24.05 25.31 21.70
C CYS A 182 23.59 26.25 20.58
N PRO A 183 22.56 25.88 19.80
CA PRO A 183 22.02 26.75 18.77
C PRO A 183 21.30 27.95 19.41
N HIS A 184 21.49 29.13 18.81
CA HIS A 184 20.72 30.31 19.18
C HIS A 184 19.22 30.06 18.98
N LEU A 185 18.38 30.53 19.91
CA LEU A 185 16.93 30.28 19.94
C LEU A 185 16.22 30.69 18.65
N MET A 186 16.67 31.77 18.01
CA MET A 186 16.08 32.33 16.80
C MET A 186 16.66 31.79 15.48
N ASN A 187 17.50 30.75 15.52
CA ASN A 187 18.00 30.16 14.28
C ASN A 187 16.87 29.56 13.43
N PRO A 188 16.98 29.57 12.08
CA PRO A 188 17.98 30.28 11.30
C PRO A 188 17.61 31.76 11.06
N PHE A 189 18.61 32.63 10.95
CA PHE A 189 18.43 34.04 10.57
C PHE A 189 18.42 34.20 9.05
N GLN A 190 17.46 34.96 8.53
CA GLN A 190 17.34 35.23 7.08
C GLN A 190 18.12 36.46 6.60
N LYS A 191 18.50 37.36 7.52
CA LYS A 191 19.25 38.58 7.21
C LYS A 191 20.64 38.49 7.83
N LYS A 192 21.67 38.71 7.02
CA LYS A 192 23.07 38.61 7.44
C LYS A 192 23.38 39.60 8.55
N GLU A 193 22.93 40.84 8.39
CA GLU A 193 23.25 41.98 9.25
C GLU A 193 22.74 41.74 10.68
N VAL A 194 21.55 41.14 10.81
CA VAL A 194 20.97 40.78 12.11
C VAL A 194 21.82 39.70 12.79
N SER A 195 22.21 38.67 12.04
CA SER A 195 23.03 37.58 12.60
C SER A 195 24.43 38.06 12.99
N GLU A 196 25.04 38.94 12.20
CA GLU A 196 26.37 39.51 12.48
C GLU A 196 26.34 40.46 13.67
N LEU A 197 25.29 41.28 13.81
CA LEU A 197 25.11 42.14 14.97
C LEU A 197 24.99 41.32 16.25
N ILE A 198 24.11 40.31 16.27
CA ILE A 198 23.96 39.42 17.43
C ILE A 198 25.27 38.68 17.72
N PHE A 199 25.92 38.10 16.69
CA PHE A 199 27.18 37.40 16.85
C PHE A 199 28.28 38.31 17.41
N SER A 200 28.38 39.55 16.92
CA SER A 200 29.37 40.52 17.38
C SER A 200 29.23 40.87 18.86
N GLN A 201 27.99 40.88 19.38
CA GLN A 201 27.69 41.14 20.79
C GLN A 201 28.09 39.98 21.70
N ILE A 202 28.01 38.73 21.21
CA ILE A 202 28.20 37.53 22.05
C ILE A 202 29.51 36.76 21.79
N LYS A 203 30.23 37.02 20.70
CA LYS A 203 31.39 36.20 20.26
C LYS A 203 32.54 36.12 21.27
N ASN A 204 32.69 37.13 22.12
CA ASN A 204 33.76 37.23 23.10
C ASN A 204 33.33 36.74 24.50
N GLU A 205 32.06 36.36 24.66
CA GLU A 205 31.55 35.84 25.92
C GLU A 205 32.17 34.48 26.23
N LYS A 206 32.72 34.36 27.44
CA LYS A 206 33.45 33.16 27.89
C LYS A 206 32.60 32.26 28.79
N LYS A 207 31.41 32.72 29.18
CA LYS A 207 30.54 32.05 30.15
C LYS A 207 29.11 32.03 29.63
N GLY A 208 28.43 30.90 29.79
CA GLY A 208 26.99 30.77 29.60
C GLY A 208 26.34 30.36 30.91
N PHE A 209 25.12 30.83 31.16
CA PHE A 209 24.36 30.48 32.35
C PHE A 209 23.14 29.63 31.99
N ILE A 210 22.90 28.58 32.77
CA ILE A 210 21.68 27.77 32.63
C ILE A 210 20.52 28.57 33.23
N LYS A 211 19.67 29.14 32.37
CA LYS A 211 18.48 29.91 32.81
C LYS A 211 17.33 29.00 33.28
N ARG A 212 17.20 27.80 32.71
CA ARG A 212 16.12 26.85 33.01
C ARG A 212 16.60 25.43 32.72
N LYS A 213 16.32 24.51 33.65
CA LYS A 213 16.50 23.06 33.45
C LYS A 213 15.13 22.41 33.60
N GLU A 214 14.66 21.76 32.55
CA GLU A 214 13.41 20.99 32.59
C GLU A 214 13.70 19.52 32.36
N SER A 215 13.01 18.67 33.11
CA SER A 215 12.93 17.24 32.82
C SER A 215 11.48 16.90 32.55
N LYS A 216 11.21 16.24 31.43
CA LYS A 216 9.89 15.76 31.06
C LYS A 216 9.99 14.27 30.80
N SER A 217 9.18 13.49 31.50
CA SER A 217 8.97 12.09 31.13
C SER A 217 8.09 12.06 29.89
N VAL A 218 8.57 11.44 28.81
CA VAL A 218 7.81 11.26 27.58
C VAL A 218 7.52 9.78 27.42
N LEU A 219 6.24 9.42 27.46
CA LEU A 219 5.79 8.07 27.15
C LEU A 219 5.95 7.82 25.65
N LYS A 220 6.72 6.78 25.30
CA LYS A 220 6.91 6.34 23.93
C LYS A 220 6.15 5.04 23.71
N TYR A 221 5.04 5.12 22.98
CA TYR A 221 4.21 3.97 22.65
C TYR A 221 4.90 3.08 21.59
N PRO A 222 4.65 1.75 21.62
CA PRO A 222 5.07 0.86 20.54
C PRO A 222 4.37 1.25 19.22
N PRO A 223 4.96 0.90 18.07
CA PRO A 223 4.32 1.16 16.79
C PRO A 223 3.05 0.32 16.62
N THR A 224 2.08 0.85 15.88
CA THR A 224 0.93 0.08 15.39
C THR A 224 1.36 -1.05 14.46
N PRO A 225 0.58 -2.15 14.36
CA PRO A 225 0.82 -3.19 13.37
C PRO A 225 0.88 -2.62 11.96
N LEU A 226 1.57 -3.35 11.10
CA LEU A 226 1.85 -2.89 9.75
C LEU A 226 0.63 -3.06 8.84
N ASN A 227 0.20 -1.97 8.21
CA ASN A 227 -0.69 -2.00 7.05
C ASN A 227 0.14 -2.09 5.74
N THR A 228 -0.52 -2.24 4.59
CA THR A 228 0.16 -2.41 3.30
C THR A 228 1.11 -1.26 2.99
N SER A 229 0.66 -0.01 3.10
CA SER A 229 1.47 1.16 2.76
C SER A 229 2.71 1.28 3.64
N LYS A 230 2.58 1.12 4.96
CA LYS A 230 3.70 1.18 5.91
C LYS A 230 4.68 0.03 5.68
N THR A 231 4.18 -1.17 5.42
CA THR A 231 5.01 -2.34 5.08
C THR A 231 5.85 -2.07 3.84
N LEU A 232 5.23 -1.64 2.74
CA LEU A 232 5.92 -1.37 1.48
C LEU A 232 6.93 -0.23 1.62
N GLN A 233 6.61 0.82 2.37
CA GLN A 233 7.56 1.90 2.65
C GLN A 233 8.79 1.40 3.43
N LEU A 234 8.60 0.57 4.45
CA LEU A 234 9.71 0.03 5.24
C LEU A 234 10.57 -0.92 4.39
N ILE A 235 9.94 -1.82 3.63
CA ILE A 235 10.66 -2.76 2.77
C ILE A 235 11.44 -2.01 1.69
N THR A 236 10.82 -1.08 0.97
CA THR A 236 11.48 -0.33 -0.11
C THR A 236 12.64 0.53 0.43
N LYS A 237 12.48 1.14 1.62
CA LYS A 237 13.50 1.94 2.29
C LYS A 237 14.71 1.11 2.73
N HIS A 238 14.49 -0.08 3.31
CA HIS A 238 15.56 -0.86 3.93
C HIS A 238 16.14 -1.95 3.03
N ILE A 239 15.31 -2.58 2.18
CA ILE A 239 15.69 -3.70 1.31
C ILE A 239 16.04 -3.22 -0.11
N LYS A 240 15.77 -1.94 -0.45
CA LYS A 240 16.06 -1.33 -1.76
C LYS A 240 15.45 -2.09 -2.94
N THR A 241 14.22 -2.59 -2.78
CA THR A 241 13.43 -3.25 -3.83
C THR A 241 12.26 -2.36 -4.28
N THR A 242 11.60 -2.71 -5.38
CA THR A 242 10.39 -2.00 -5.83
C THR A 242 9.18 -2.40 -5.00
N ALA A 243 8.17 -1.52 -4.91
CA ALA A 243 6.92 -1.82 -4.21
C ALA A 243 6.20 -3.03 -4.81
N THR A 244 6.22 -3.18 -6.15
CA THR A 244 5.63 -4.32 -6.84
C THR A 244 6.30 -5.64 -6.46
N HIS A 245 7.63 -5.67 -6.41
CA HIS A 245 8.36 -6.88 -6.02
C HIS A 245 8.15 -7.19 -4.54
N ALA A 246 8.17 -6.18 -3.67
CA ALA A 246 7.86 -6.34 -2.25
C ALA A 246 6.46 -6.92 -2.02
N LEU A 247 5.45 -6.42 -2.73
CA LEU A 247 4.07 -6.93 -2.60
C LEU A 247 3.97 -8.39 -3.05
N LYS A 248 4.66 -8.78 -4.14
CA LYS A 248 4.72 -10.16 -4.59
C LYS A 248 5.33 -11.09 -3.53
N ILE A 249 6.42 -10.68 -2.89
CA ILE A 249 7.03 -11.46 -1.79
C ILE A 249 6.04 -11.60 -0.63
N LEU A 250 5.32 -10.54 -0.27
CA LEU A 250 4.31 -10.61 0.79
C LEU A 250 3.16 -11.55 0.42
N GLU A 251 2.73 -11.58 -0.84
CA GLU A 251 1.74 -12.55 -1.35
C GLU A 251 2.26 -13.98 -1.23
N ASP A 252 3.51 -14.25 -1.61
CA ASP A 252 4.13 -15.57 -1.48
C ASP A 252 4.22 -16.01 0.00
N LEU A 253 4.53 -15.09 0.91
CA LEU A 253 4.55 -15.35 2.36
C LEU A 253 3.14 -15.65 2.90
N TYR A 254 2.12 -14.95 2.41
CA TYR A 254 0.72 -15.20 2.76
C TYR A 254 0.25 -16.58 2.26
N LEU A 255 0.55 -16.92 1.01
CA LEU A 255 0.26 -18.24 0.43
C LEU A 255 0.98 -19.35 1.18
N SER A 256 2.18 -19.06 1.69
CA SER A 256 2.96 -19.97 2.55
C SER A 256 2.50 -19.99 4.01
N GLN A 257 1.40 -19.31 4.35
CA GLN A 257 0.82 -19.25 5.71
C GLN A 257 1.73 -18.59 6.77
N LEU A 258 2.73 -17.81 6.34
CA LEU A 258 3.70 -17.16 7.24
C LEU A 258 3.22 -15.80 7.75
N ILE A 259 2.35 -15.13 6.99
CA ILE A 259 1.78 -13.84 7.36
C ILE A 259 0.27 -13.81 7.12
N THR A 260 -0.41 -12.83 7.71
CA THR A 260 -1.80 -12.49 7.35
C THR A 260 -1.85 -11.81 5.99
N TYR A 261 -3.04 -11.75 5.40
CA TYR A 261 -3.28 -11.18 4.09
C TYR A 261 -2.68 -9.75 3.98
N PRO A 262 -1.76 -9.51 3.03
CA PRO A 262 -0.89 -8.33 3.07
C PRO A 262 -1.52 -7.08 2.46
N ARG A 263 -2.74 -7.18 1.91
CA ARG A 263 -3.52 -6.08 1.31
C ARG A 263 -4.60 -5.63 2.30
N THR A 264 -4.21 -4.74 3.22
CA THR A 264 -5.07 -4.21 4.29
C THR A 264 -4.66 -2.78 4.62
N ASP A 265 -5.65 -1.93 4.85
CA ASP A 265 -5.45 -0.56 5.37
C ASP A 265 -5.43 -0.53 6.91
N SER A 266 -5.86 -1.62 7.57
CA SER A 266 -5.94 -1.70 9.03
C SER A 266 -4.56 -1.71 9.66
N ASP A 267 -4.36 -0.79 10.61
CA ASP A 267 -3.24 -0.75 11.54
C ASP A 267 -3.68 -1.13 12.97
N LYS A 268 -4.74 -1.93 13.08
CA LYS A 268 -5.28 -2.43 14.34
C LYS A 268 -5.40 -3.94 14.35
N TYR A 269 -5.10 -4.53 15.50
CA TYR A 269 -5.44 -5.91 15.79
C TYR A 269 -6.94 -6.05 16.05
N LYS A 270 -7.51 -7.18 15.66
CA LYS A 270 -8.87 -7.54 16.10
C LYS A 270 -8.84 -7.82 17.60
N PRO A 271 -9.91 -7.53 18.37
CA PRO A 271 -9.96 -7.88 19.79
C PRO A 271 -9.72 -9.37 20.07
N SER A 272 -10.09 -10.23 19.11
CA SER A 272 -9.88 -11.68 19.18
C SER A 272 -8.51 -12.15 18.68
N PHE A 273 -7.56 -11.24 18.42
CA PHE A 273 -6.24 -11.61 17.91
C PHE A 273 -5.39 -12.25 19.00
N ASP A 274 -4.93 -13.47 18.75
CA ASP A 274 -4.11 -14.22 19.70
C ASP A 274 -2.63 -13.80 19.61
N HIS A 275 -2.28 -12.78 20.39
CA HIS A 275 -0.91 -12.28 20.50
C HIS A 275 0.04 -13.33 21.07
N SER A 276 -0.41 -14.08 22.08
CA SER A 276 0.40 -15.08 22.78
C SER A 276 0.83 -16.19 21.81
N LYS A 277 -0.10 -16.75 21.04
CA LYS A 277 0.19 -17.78 20.04
C LYS A 277 1.26 -17.34 19.06
N ASN A 278 1.21 -16.10 18.57
CA ASN A 278 2.23 -15.61 17.63
C ASN A 278 3.59 -15.36 18.31
N LEU A 279 3.62 -14.83 19.53
CA LEU A 279 4.87 -14.64 20.29
C LEU A 279 5.55 -15.97 20.62
N THR A 280 4.76 -16.99 20.97
CA THR A 280 5.29 -18.32 21.35
C THR A 280 6.03 -19.02 20.20
N GLN A 281 5.64 -18.77 18.94
CA GLN A 281 6.31 -19.33 17.76
C GLN A 281 7.77 -18.91 17.64
N PHE A 282 8.15 -17.79 18.25
CA PHE A 282 9.49 -17.21 18.13
C PHE A 282 10.33 -17.40 19.41
N LEU A 283 9.91 -18.22 20.37
CA LEU A 283 10.64 -18.40 21.66
C LEU A 283 12.03 -19.02 21.50
N THR A 284 12.22 -19.83 20.48
CA THR A 284 13.50 -20.48 20.15
C THR A 284 14.33 -19.67 19.15
N HIS A 285 13.81 -18.55 18.65
CA HIS A 285 14.53 -17.73 17.68
C HIS A 285 15.77 -17.09 18.31
N SER A 286 16.93 -17.20 17.67
CA SER A 286 18.23 -16.74 18.20
C SER A 286 18.24 -15.27 18.57
N GLN A 287 17.61 -14.42 17.77
CA GLN A 287 17.60 -12.96 17.98
C GLN A 287 16.47 -12.47 18.88
N TYR A 288 15.29 -13.11 18.85
CA TYR A 288 14.06 -12.56 19.44
C TYR A 288 13.51 -13.42 20.58
N GLY A 289 14.01 -14.65 20.76
CA GLY A 289 13.50 -15.59 21.74
C GLY A 289 13.60 -15.10 23.18
N ASN A 290 14.74 -14.51 23.55
CA ASN A 290 14.92 -13.94 24.89
C ASN A 290 13.97 -12.76 25.16
N TYR A 291 13.76 -11.90 24.16
CA TYR A 291 12.83 -10.78 24.26
C TYR A 291 11.38 -11.25 24.38
N ASN A 292 10.98 -12.26 23.60
CA ASN A 292 9.63 -12.83 23.68
C ASN A 292 9.38 -13.54 25.02
N LYS A 293 10.38 -14.26 25.57
CA LYS A 293 10.30 -14.83 26.92
C LYS A 293 10.08 -13.74 27.97
N PHE A 294 10.77 -12.61 27.84
CA PHE A 294 10.60 -11.45 28.72
C PHE A 294 9.18 -10.87 28.62
N LEU A 295 8.66 -10.65 27.41
CA LEU A 295 7.30 -10.11 27.21
C LEU A 295 6.22 -11.01 27.82
N ILE A 296 6.31 -12.33 27.57
CA ILE A 296 5.36 -13.30 28.11
C ILE A 296 5.46 -13.35 29.64
N LYS A 297 6.66 -13.42 30.21
CA LYS A 297 6.86 -13.47 31.68
C LYS A 297 6.29 -12.24 32.39
N ASN A 298 6.40 -11.06 31.79
CA ASN A 298 5.90 -9.81 32.37
C ASN A 298 4.46 -9.47 31.95
N THR A 299 3.73 -10.38 31.29
CA THR A 299 2.37 -10.15 30.77
C THR A 299 2.23 -8.96 29.81
N GLN A 300 3.33 -8.52 29.19
CA GLN A 300 3.39 -7.43 28.21
C GLN A 300 3.12 -7.94 26.79
N ILE A 301 2.04 -8.71 26.62
CA ILE A 301 1.71 -9.40 25.37
C ILE A 301 0.78 -8.58 24.46
N PHE A 302 0.14 -7.55 25.01
CA PHE A 302 -0.69 -6.62 24.25
C PHE A 302 0.14 -5.38 23.88
N PRO A 303 0.14 -4.97 22.61
CA PRO A 303 0.75 -3.72 22.20
C PRO A 303 -0.19 -2.57 22.60
N ASN A 304 -0.16 -2.21 23.89
CA ASN A 304 -0.95 -1.19 24.59
C ASN A 304 -2.45 -1.15 24.27
#